data_AF-A0A2J2HHA3-F1
#
_entry.id   AF-A0A2J2HHA3-F1
#
_cell.length_a   1.000
_cell.length_b   1.000
_cell.length_c   1.000
_cell.angle_alpha   90.00
_cell.angle_beta   90.00
_cell.angle_gamma   90.00
#
_symmetry.space_group_name_H-M   'P 1'
#
loop_
_entity.id
_entity.type
_entity.pdbx_description
1 polymer ?
#
loop_
_entity_poly.entity_id
_entity_poly.type
_entity_poly.pdbx_seq_one_letter_code
_entity_poly.pdbx_strand_id
1 'polypeptide(L)' 'MIITCPYCGMNNWSMIQFLSKRGSENFIVACRCNNCGKIFYLYKTKFATLTYKLEDVGF' A
#
# COMPACT_ATOMS: atom_id res chain seq x y z
N MET A 1 -2.27 -2.69 14.81
CA MET A 1 -2.15 -3.47 13.56
C MET A 1 -0.87 -3.06 12.87
N ILE A 2 0.02 -4.01 12.55
CA ILE A 2 1.26 -3.73 11.81
C ILE A 2 0.95 -3.92 10.32
N ILE A 3 1.31 -2.94 9.49
CA ILE A 3 1.12 -3.02 8.05
C ILE A 3 2.39 -3.61 7.44
N THR A 4 2.24 -4.75 6.79
CA THR A 4 3.36 -5.50 6.20
C THR A 4 3.31 -5.45 4.67
N CYS A 5 4.48 -5.48 4.04
CA CYS A 5 4.58 -5.64 2.60
C CYS A 5 3.93 -6.97 2.18
N PRO A 6 2.97 -6.97 1.23
CA PRO A 6 2.27 -8.20 0.82
C PRO A 6 3.18 -9.16 0.03
N TYR A 7 4.39 -8.74 -0.35
CA TYR A 7 5.35 -9.57 -1.07
C TYR A 7 6.36 -10.28 -0.18
N CYS A 8 6.86 -9.62 0.87
CA CYS A 8 7.95 -10.18 1.72
C CYS A 8 7.63 -10.22 3.21
N GLY A 9 6.46 -9.76 3.65
CA GLY A 9 6.05 -9.77 5.06
C GLY A 9 6.71 -8.72 5.95
N MET A 10 7.73 -7.99 5.47
CA MET A 10 8.41 -6.94 6.24
C MET A 10 7.56 -5.69 6.39
N ASN A 11 7.63 -5.03 7.54
CA ASN A 11 6.97 -3.75 7.83
C ASN A 11 7.83 -2.52 7.48
N ASN A 12 8.95 -2.71 6.79
CA ASN A 12 9.82 -1.64 6.32
C ASN A 12 9.43 -1.19 4.91
N TRP A 13 8.67 -0.10 4.82
CA TRP A 13 8.19 0.48 3.58
C TRP A 13 7.96 1.99 3.74
N SER A 14 7.97 2.70 2.61
CA SER A 14 7.79 4.14 2.53
C SER A 14 6.59 4.50 1.66
N MET A 15 5.86 5.54 2.06
CA MET A 15 4.76 6.10 1.27
C MET A 15 5.31 6.86 0.05
N ILE A 16 4.76 6.58 -1.14
CA ILE A 16 5.13 7.26 -2.38
C ILE A 16 4.10 8.35 -2.71
N GLN A 17 2.84 7.96 -2.84
CA GLN A 17 1.80 8.84 -3.37
C GLN A 17 0.41 8.45 -2.86
N PHE A 18 -0.41 9.45 -2.54
CA PHE A 18 -1.85 9.27 -2.35
C PHE A 18 -2.54 9.17 -3.71
N LEU A 19 -3.27 8.08 -3.94
CA LEU A 19 -4.05 7.87 -5.16
C LEU A 19 -5.51 8.32 -5.02
N SER A 20 -5.97 8.50 -3.80
CA SER A 20 -7.29 9.06 -3.49
C SER A 20 -7.21 10.56 -3.18
N LYS A 21 -8.34 11.26 -3.35
CA LYS A 21 -8.49 12.66 -2.95
C LYS A 21 -8.13 12.83 -1.47
N ARG A 22 -7.27 13.79 -1.15
CA ARG A 22 -6.89 14.10 0.25
C ARG A 22 -8.15 14.47 1.05
N GLY A 23 -8.35 13.83 2.20
CA GLY A 23 -9.50 14.07 3.09
C GLY A 23 -10.67 13.10 2.94
N SER A 24 -10.61 12.13 2.02
CA SER A 24 -11.61 11.04 2.00
C SER A 24 -11.46 10.13 3.22
N GLU A 25 -12.59 9.69 3.79
CA GLU A 25 -12.63 8.71 4.90
C GLU A 25 -11.92 7.39 4.54
N ASN A 26 -11.98 7.03 3.26
CA ASN A 26 -11.27 5.90 2.69
C ASN A 26 -10.21 6.42 1.72
N PHE A 27 -8.98 5.92 1.86
CA PHE A 27 -7.87 6.37 1.03
C PHE A 27 -6.99 5.23 0.55
N ILE A 28 -6.44 5.41 -0.65
CA ILE A 28 -5.49 4.49 -1.29
C ILE A 28 -4.15 5.20 -1.40
N VAL A 29 -3.09 4.49 -1.04
CA VAL A 29 -1.71 4.96 -1.08
C VAL A 29 -0.85 3.96 -1.83
N ALA A 30 -0.01 4.45 -2.73
CA ALA A 30 1.10 3.66 -3.28
C ALA A 30 2.27 3.69 -2.29
N CYS A 31 2.76 2.51 -1.92
CA CYS A 31 3.85 2.30 -0.97
C CYS A 31 4.98 1.51 -1.64
N ARG A 32 6.24 1.81 -1.33
CA ARG A 32 7.41 1.02 -1.76
C ARG A 32 8.01 0.29 -0.57
N CYS A 33 8.24 -1.01 -0.69
CA CYS A 33 8.99 -1.75 0.32
C CYS A 33 10.48 -1.44 0.22
N ASN A 34 11.10 -1.08 1.35
CA ASN A 34 12.54 -0.81 1.41
C ASN A 34 13.36 -2.11 1.43
N ASN A 35 12.73 -3.26 1.72
CA ASN A 35 13.38 -4.56 1.73
C ASN A 35 13.41 -5.22 0.33
N CYS A 36 12.25 -5.41 -0.30
CA CYS A 36 12.18 -6.09 -1.61
C CYS A 36 12.08 -5.14 -2.81
N GLY A 37 12.02 -3.82 -2.58
CA GLY A 37 11.93 -2.80 -3.63
C GLY A 37 10.58 -2.69 -4.35
N LYS A 38 9.67 -3.67 -4.15
CA LYS A 38 8.37 -3.74 -4.82
C LYS A 38 7.40 -2.66 -4.32
N ILE A 39 6.58 -2.18 -5.24
CA ILE A 39 5.48 -1.25 -4.94
C ILE A 39 4.23 -2.07 -4.63
N PHE A 40 3.42 -1.62 -3.67
CA PHE A 40 2.14 -2.20 -3.30
C PHE A 40 1.14 -1.09 -2.96
N TYR A 41 -0.15 -1.39 -3.01
CA TYR A 41 -1.19 -0.47 -2.55
C TYR A 41 -1.54 -0.72 -1.11
N LEU A 42 -1.71 0.36 -0.37
CA LEU A 42 -2.30 0.38 0.96
C LEU A 42 -3.67 1.04 0.84
N TYR A 43 -4.71 0.28 1.14
CA TYR A 43 -6.06 0.78 1.27
C TYR A 43 -6.43 0.90 2.73
N LYS A 44 -6.81 2.09 3.17
CA LYS A 44 -7.22 2.34 4.54
C LYS A 44 -8.64 2.89 4.58
N THR A 45 -9.46 2.28 5.41
CA THR A 45 -10.81 2.72 5.76
C THR A 45 -10.87 3.03 7.25
N LYS A 46 -12.02 3.54 7.71
CA LYS A 46 -12.29 3.72 9.15
C LYS A 46 -12.18 2.43 9.97
N PHE A 47 -12.41 1.27 9.34
CA PHE A 47 -12.53 -0.02 10.03
C PHE A 47 -11.37 -0.98 9.75
N ALA A 48 -10.66 -0.81 8.62
CA ALA A 48 -9.66 -1.77 8.17
C ALA A 48 -8.49 -1.09 7.47
N THR A 49 -7.35 -1.76 7.49
CA THR A 49 -6.21 -1.43 6.63
C THR A 49 -5.80 -2.70 5.89
N LEU A 50 -5.75 -2.61 4.57
CA LEU A 50 -5.47 -3.72 3.66
C LEU A 50 -4.31 -3.36 2.75
N THR A 51 -3.52 -4.36 2.38
CA THR A 51 -2.41 -4.21 1.44
C THR A 51 -2.62 -5.11 0.22
N TYR A 52 -2.49 -4.55 -0.97
CA TYR A 52 -2.69 -5.24 -2.24
C TYR A 52 -1.42 -5.24 -3.07
N LYS A 53 -1.11 -6.39 -3.68
CA LYS A 53 -0.05 -6.51 -4.68
C LYS A 53 -0.51 -5.75 -5.94
N LEU A 54 0.39 -5.04 -6.61
CA LEU A 54 0.12 -4.65 -8.00
C LEU A 54 0.14 -5.92 -8.83
N GLU A 55 -0.98 -6.18 -9.53
CA GLU A 55 -1.00 -7.13 -10.62
C GLU A 55 -0.41 -6.46 -11.85
N ASP A 56 0.41 -7.21 -12.59
CA ASP A 56 0.93 -6.76 -13.87
C ASP A 56 -0.27 -6.70 -14.83
N VAL A 57 -0.84 -5.50 -15.00
CA VAL A 57 -1.81 -5.25 -16.06
C VAL A 57 -1.00 -5.16 -17.34
N GLY A 58 -0.62 -6.32 -17.87
CA GLY A 58 0.07 -6.43 -19.14
C GLY A 58 -0.77 -5.80 -20.23
N PHE A 59 -0.31 -4.66 -20.76
CA PHE A 59 -0.78 -4.06 -22.00
C PHE A 59 0.12 -4.50 -23.14
#